data_AF-A0A951WV55-F1
#
_entry.id   AF-A0A951WV55-F1
#
_cell.length_a   1.000
_cell.length_b   1.000
_cell.length_c   1.000
_cell.angle_alpha   90.00
_cell.angle_beta   90.00
_cell.angle_gamma   90.00
#
_symmetry.space_group_name_H-M   'P 1'
#
loop_
_entity.id
_entity.type
_entity.pdbx_description
1 polymer ?
#
loop_
_entity_poly.entity_id
_entity_poly.type
_entity_poly.pdbx_seq_one_letter_code
_entity_poly.pdbx_strand_id
1 'polypeptide(L)'
;MNEHDQLAQARELIQQRRFTEARQILQTVSHPTAQSWLQRIDEAEFGDPFADSRRAPIQPLPPIRLDAAADILISKGWKVVTQSQNVMRFSKKQLPSRWIALLAVLVFSLLGSIIVCLAIATGRELHVTLEVTDRRTVVVRSDRGTSEVQPNYAIAAAADLADTVKNGVNYGEAILLGICSMICWWTVAGAGFLA
;
A
#
# COMPACT_ATOMS: atom_id res chain seq x y z
N MET A 1 29.43 -51.91 -6.89
CA MET A 1 30.53 -51.31 -6.09
C MET A 1 29.87 -50.47 -5.02
N ASN A 2 30.25 -50.62 -3.75
CA ASN A 2 29.62 -49.82 -2.69
C ASN A 2 30.14 -48.38 -2.78
N GLU A 3 29.30 -47.40 -2.45
CA GLU A 3 29.67 -45.98 -2.47
C GLU A 3 30.88 -45.69 -1.57
N HIS A 4 31.01 -46.43 -0.47
CA HIS A 4 32.15 -46.35 0.44
C HIS A 4 33.47 -46.76 -0.21
N ASP A 5 33.47 -47.78 -1.07
CA ASP A 5 34.67 -48.25 -1.77
C ASP A 5 35.13 -47.21 -2.80
N GLN A 6 34.17 -46.57 -3.48
CA GLN A 6 34.45 -45.49 -4.44
C GLN A 6 35.03 -44.25 -3.76
N LEU A 7 34.53 -43.89 -2.57
CA LEU A 7 35.08 -42.79 -1.77
C LEU A 7 36.50 -43.10 -1.25
N ALA A 8 36.76 -44.34 -0.83
CA ALA A 8 38.10 -44.77 -0.41
C ALA A 8 39.10 -44.69 -1.57
N GLN A 9 38.71 -45.20 -2.75
CA GLN A 9 39.52 -45.15 -3.96
C GLN A 9 39.79 -43.70 -4.41
N ALA A 10 38.77 -42.83 -4.41
CA ALA A 10 38.94 -41.42 -4.73
C ALA A 10 39.92 -40.72 -3.76
N ARG A 11 39.89 -41.08 -2.48
CA ARG A 11 40.81 -40.54 -1.47
C ARG A 11 42.27 -40.92 -1.76
N GLU A 12 42.53 -42.16 -2.14
CA GLU A 12 43.88 -42.61 -2.52
C GLU A 12 44.40 -41.86 -3.75
N LEU A 13 43.54 -41.65 -4.76
CA LEU A 13 43.90 -40.88 -5.96
C LEU A 13 44.22 -39.42 -5.64
N ILE A 14 43.49 -38.78 -4.72
CA ILE A 14 43.80 -37.42 -4.23
C ILE A 14 45.17 -37.39 -3.55
N GLN A 15 45.51 -38.39 -2.72
CA GLN A 15 46.82 -38.48 -2.06
C GLN A 15 47.97 -38.65 -3.07
N GLN A 16 47.72 -39.37 -4.16
CA GLN A 16 48.67 -39.53 -5.27
C GLN A 16 48.72 -38.32 -6.22
N ARG A 17 47.98 -37.25 -5.93
CA ARG A 17 47.82 -36.06 -6.80
C ARG A 17 47.24 -36.35 -8.19
N ARG A 18 46.49 -37.46 -8.34
CA ARG A 18 45.79 -37.82 -9.60
C ARG A 18 44.38 -37.23 -9.60
N PHE A 19 44.32 -35.90 -9.65
CA PHE A 19 43.07 -35.14 -9.48
C PHE A 19 42.03 -35.40 -10.56
N THR A 20 42.43 -35.60 -11.81
CA THR A 20 41.52 -35.87 -12.95
C THR A 20 40.73 -37.16 -12.76
N GLU A 21 41.38 -38.22 -12.30
CA GLU A 21 40.77 -39.52 -12.07
C GLU A 21 39.92 -39.52 -10.80
N ALA A 22 40.39 -38.86 -9.75
CA ALA A 22 39.61 -38.65 -8.54
C ALA A 22 38.30 -37.90 -8.85
N ARG A 23 38.35 -36.87 -9.70
CA ARG A 23 37.18 -36.08 -10.13
C ARG A 23 36.16 -36.95 -10.87
N GLN A 24 36.60 -37.84 -11.76
CA GLN A 24 35.71 -38.77 -12.47
C GLN A 24 34.97 -39.70 -11.49
N ILE A 25 35.65 -40.27 -10.50
CA ILE A 25 35.01 -41.12 -9.50
C ILE A 25 34.05 -40.30 -8.63
N LEU A 26 34.48 -39.14 -8.13
CA LEU A 26 33.67 -38.29 -7.25
C LEU A 26 32.42 -37.71 -7.92
N GLN A 27 32.44 -37.50 -9.25
CA GLN A 27 31.26 -37.08 -10.01
C GLN A 27 30.20 -38.18 -10.13
N THR A 28 30.60 -39.45 -10.06
CA THR A 28 29.67 -40.59 -10.11
C THR A 28 28.99 -40.90 -8.77
N VAL A 29 29.51 -40.36 -7.66
CA VAL A 29 29.04 -40.62 -6.30
C VAL A 29 28.18 -39.46 -5.79
N SER A 30 26.90 -39.69 -5.52
CA SER A 30 25.97 -38.68 -5.01
C SER A 30 26.04 -38.54 -3.48
N HIS A 31 27.22 -38.21 -2.94
CA HIS A 31 27.45 -38.04 -1.50
C HIS A 31 27.91 -36.61 -1.16
N PRO A 32 27.44 -35.97 -0.07
CA PRO A 32 27.82 -34.59 0.29
C PRO A 32 29.34 -34.42 0.49
N THR A 33 30.01 -35.44 1.03
CA THR A 33 31.48 -35.45 1.15
C THR A 33 32.18 -35.36 -0.20
N ALA A 34 31.65 -36.00 -1.25
CA ALA A 34 32.26 -35.96 -2.59
C ALA A 34 32.26 -34.54 -3.17
N GLN A 35 31.17 -33.80 -2.97
CA GLN A 35 31.06 -32.39 -3.37
C GLN A 35 32.12 -31.53 -2.65
N SER A 36 32.30 -31.73 -1.34
CA SER A 36 33.32 -30.99 -0.58
C SER A 36 34.75 -31.26 -1.06
N TRP A 37 35.01 -32.48 -1.54
CA TRP A 37 36.33 -32.85 -2.06
C TRP A 37 36.55 -32.31 -3.46
N LEU A 38 35.53 -32.30 -4.31
CA LEU A 38 35.59 -31.65 -5.62
C LEU A 38 35.97 -30.17 -5.48
N GLN A 39 35.34 -29.44 -4.56
CA GLN A 39 35.66 -28.04 -4.32
C GLN A 39 37.12 -27.82 -3.88
N ARG A 40 37.66 -28.70 -3.04
CA ARG A 40 39.08 -28.64 -2.62
C ARG A 40 40.06 -28.98 -3.74
N ILE A 41 39.68 -29.89 -4.64
CA ILE A 41 40.47 -30.20 -5.83
C ILE A 41 40.49 -28.98 -6.75
N ASP A 42 39.35 -28.32 -6.96
CA ASP A 42 39.26 -27.11 -7.78
C ASP A 42 40.13 -25.98 -7.19
N GLU A 43 40.06 -25.76 -5.87
CA GLU A 43 40.89 -24.78 -5.18
C GLU A 43 42.40 -25.09 -5.27
N ALA A 44 42.79 -26.37 -5.23
CA ALA A 44 44.17 -26.80 -5.35
C ALA A 44 44.72 -26.73 -6.79
N GLU A 45 43.88 -26.97 -7.80
CA GLU A 45 44.26 -26.97 -9.23
C GLU A 45 44.33 -25.55 -9.80
N PHE A 46 43.37 -24.69 -9.45
CA PHE A 46 43.25 -23.34 -9.99
C PHE A 46 43.80 -22.23 -9.07
N GLY A 47 44.10 -22.55 -7.81
CA GLY A 47 44.44 -21.57 -6.79
C GLY A 47 43.22 -20.73 -6.38
N ASP A 48 43.32 -19.99 -5.27
CA ASP A 48 42.30 -19.01 -4.91
C ASP A 48 42.38 -17.82 -5.90
N PRO A 49 41.38 -17.62 -6.78
CA PRO A 49 41.40 -16.51 -7.75
C PRO A 49 41.40 -15.13 -7.07
N PHE A 50 41.13 -15.08 -5.76
CA PHE A 50 41.16 -13.87 -4.96
C PHE A 50 42.47 -13.68 -4.16
N ALA A 51 43.38 -14.67 -4.15
CA ALA A 51 44.67 -14.54 -3.47
C ALA A 51 45.52 -13.42 -4.10
N ASP A 52 45.46 -13.25 -5.42
CA ASP A 52 46.18 -12.18 -6.14
C ASP A 52 45.56 -10.79 -5.93
N SER A 53 44.27 -10.72 -5.60
CA SER A 53 43.59 -9.44 -5.34
C SER A 53 44.05 -8.77 -4.02
N ARG A 54 44.72 -9.51 -3.13
CA ARG A 54 45.20 -8.96 -1.84
C ARG A 54 46.53 -8.20 -1.93
N ARG A 55 47.18 -8.18 -3.11
CA ARG A 55 48.49 -7.53 -3.31
C ARG A 55 48.49 -6.42 -4.35
N ALA A 56 47.35 -5.79 -4.62
CA ALA A 56 47.37 -4.52 -5.31
C ALA A 56 48.13 -3.49 -4.44
N PRO A 57 49.19 -2.83 -4.95
CA PRO A 57 49.82 -1.71 -4.25
C PRO A 57 48.74 -0.72 -3.87
N ILE A 58 48.73 -0.28 -2.60
CA ILE A 58 47.80 0.72 -2.09
C ILE A 58 48.03 1.99 -2.92
N GLN A 59 47.24 2.17 -3.98
CA GLN A 59 47.26 3.41 -4.73
C GLN A 59 46.71 4.48 -3.78
N PRO A 60 47.39 5.62 -3.62
CA PRO A 60 46.87 6.72 -2.84
C PRO A 60 45.50 7.09 -3.42
N LEU A 61 44.45 6.91 -2.62
CA LEU A 61 43.09 7.24 -3.03
C LEU A 61 43.09 8.71 -3.46
N PRO A 62 42.59 9.04 -4.67
CA PRO A 62 42.46 10.44 -5.07
C PRO A 62 41.62 11.18 -4.01
N PRO A 63 41.91 12.46 -3.72
CA PRO A 63 41.16 13.22 -2.74
C PRO A 63 39.68 13.17 -3.13
N ILE A 64 38.87 12.55 -2.28
CA ILE A 64 37.43 12.41 -2.50
C ILE A 64 36.85 13.82 -2.48
N ARG A 65 36.42 14.30 -3.66
CA ARG A 65 35.71 15.58 -3.78
C ARG A 65 34.32 15.41 -3.20
N LEU A 66 34.17 15.69 -1.91
CA LEU A 66 32.88 15.73 -1.19
C LEU A 66 31.85 16.58 -1.94
N ASP A 67 32.29 17.61 -2.64
CA ASP A 67 31.49 18.51 -3.47
C ASP A 67 30.75 17.76 -4.59
N ALA A 68 31.43 16.83 -5.27
CA ALA A 68 30.81 16.04 -6.34
C ALA A 68 29.76 15.06 -5.80
N ALA A 69 30.02 14.48 -4.63
CA ALA A 69 29.04 13.61 -3.96
C ALA A 69 27.83 14.40 -3.45
N ALA A 70 28.06 15.62 -2.95
CA ALA A 70 27.01 16.52 -2.52
C ALA A 70 26.10 16.93 -3.69
N ASP A 71 26.67 17.28 -4.85
CA ASP A 71 25.90 17.61 -6.05
C ASP A 71 25.00 16.46 -6.50
N ILE A 72 25.53 15.21 -6.49
CA ILE A 72 24.74 14.03 -6.83
C ILE A 72 23.58 13.86 -5.83
N LEU A 73 23.81 14.05 -4.53
CA LEU A 73 22.75 13.92 -3.52
C LEU A 73 21.70 15.02 -3.64
N ILE A 74 22.11 16.27 -3.88
CA ILE A 74 21.22 17.40 -4.10
C ILE A 74 20.36 17.15 -5.36
N SER A 75 20.95 16.64 -6.45
CA SER A 75 20.20 16.28 -7.67
C SER A 75 19.13 15.19 -7.42
N LYS A 76 19.31 14.35 -6.39
CA LYS A 76 18.36 13.30 -5.98
C LYS A 76 17.34 13.77 -4.94
N GLY A 77 17.24 15.07 -4.73
CA GLY A 77 16.25 15.71 -3.84
C GLY A 77 16.59 15.60 -2.36
N TRP A 78 17.85 15.37 -2.00
CA TRP A 78 18.30 15.46 -0.61
C TRP A 78 18.55 16.92 -0.24
N LYS A 79 18.13 17.32 0.96
CA LYS A 79 18.41 18.65 1.51
C LYS A 79 19.59 18.58 2.46
N VAL A 80 20.53 19.53 2.34
CA VAL A 80 21.64 19.68 3.29
C VAL A 80 21.07 20.30 4.57
N VAL A 81 21.22 19.61 5.70
CA VAL A 81 20.72 20.06 7.02
C VAL A 81 21.80 20.80 7.79
N THR A 82 23.05 20.33 7.70
CA THR A 82 24.18 20.90 8.44
C THR A 82 25.47 20.57 7.71
N GLN A 83 26.33 21.58 7.58
CA GLN A 83 27.69 21.46 7.07
C GLN A 83 28.64 21.91 8.19
N SER A 84 29.26 20.94 8.87
CA SER A 84 30.41 21.16 9.76
C SER A 84 31.67 20.84 8.97
N GLN A 85 32.82 21.41 9.32
CA GLN A 85 34.09 21.49 8.57
C GLN A 85 34.55 20.20 7.83
N ASN A 86 34.06 19.01 8.21
CA ASN A 86 34.31 17.77 7.47
C ASN A 86 33.11 16.80 7.41
N VAL A 87 31.90 17.26 7.73
CA VAL A 87 30.69 16.44 7.79
C VAL A 87 29.51 17.19 7.18
N MET A 88 28.99 16.67 6.07
CA MET A 88 27.70 17.10 5.50
C MET A 88 26.62 16.12 5.92
N ARG A 89 25.59 16.61 6.61
CA ARG A 89 24.38 15.84 6.92
C ARG A 89 23.29 16.16 5.91
N PHE A 90 22.79 15.12 5.26
CA PHE A 90 21.69 15.20 4.32
C PHE A 90 20.42 14.62 4.96
N SER A 91 19.28 15.25 4.69
CA SER A 91 17.96 14.73 5.06
C SER A 91 17.07 14.68 3.83
N LYS A 92 16.28 13.61 3.74
CA LYS A 92 15.29 13.42 2.69
C LYS A 92 13.96 13.11 3.35
N LYS A 93 12.94 13.95 3.09
CA LYS A 93 11.56 13.62 3.47
C LYS A 93 11.14 12.39 2.66
N GLN A 94 10.98 11.25 3.31
CA GLN A 94 10.34 10.10 2.69
C GLN A 94 8.84 10.39 2.65
N LEU A 95 8.28 10.48 1.44
CA LEU A 95 6.84 10.50 1.29
C LEU A 95 6.27 9.18 1.84
N PRO A 96 5.07 9.21 2.44
CA PRO A 96 4.40 7.99 2.87
C PRO A 96 4.33 7.01 1.70
N SER A 97 4.48 5.73 1.99
CA SER A 97 4.49 4.71 0.95
C SER A 97 3.20 4.81 0.13
N ARG A 98 3.31 4.66 -1.19
CA ARG A 98 2.16 4.74 -2.11
C ARG A 98 1.00 3.84 -1.67
N TRP A 99 1.33 2.72 -1.05
CA TRP A 99 0.38 1.77 -0.47
C TRP A 99 -0.45 2.34 0.68
N ILE A 100 0.14 3.14 1.57
CA ILE A 100 -0.60 3.78 2.67
C ILE A 100 -1.61 4.78 2.11
N ALA A 101 -1.22 5.56 1.11
CA ALA A 101 -2.13 6.50 0.45
C ALA A 101 -3.30 5.76 -0.23
N LEU A 102 -3.01 4.66 -0.94
CA LEU A 102 -4.04 3.85 -1.60
C LEU A 102 -5.01 3.21 -0.58
N LEU A 103 -4.48 2.67 0.51
CA LEU A 103 -5.28 2.09 1.58
C LEU A 103 -6.18 3.12 2.25
N ALA A 104 -5.68 4.34 2.49
CA ALA A 104 -6.49 5.42 3.03
C ALA A 104 -7.66 5.77 2.10
N VAL A 105 -7.40 5.97 0.81
CA VAL A 105 -8.45 6.26 -0.19
C VAL A 105 -9.51 5.15 -0.23
N LEU A 106 -9.08 3.89 -0.18
CA LEU A 106 -9.98 2.74 -0.20
C LEU A 106 -10.89 2.69 1.04
N VAL A 107 -10.34 2.91 2.23
CA VAL A 107 -11.10 2.94 3.49
C VAL A 107 -12.13 4.06 3.47
N PHE A 108 -11.77 5.27 3.02
CA PHE A 108 -12.71 6.38 2.94
C PHE A 108 -13.81 6.16 1.89
N SER A 109 -13.48 5.57 0.75
CA SER A 109 -14.49 5.19 -0.26
C SER A 109 -15.47 4.16 0.30
N LEU A 110 -14.99 3.20 1.08
CA LEU A 110 -15.82 2.17 1.69
C LEU A 110 -16.70 2.72 2.81
N LEU A 111 -16.17 3.61 3.65
CA LEU A 111 -16.99 4.32 4.65
C LEU A 111 -18.07 5.19 3.99
N GLY A 112 -17.72 5.90 2.92
CA GLY A 112 -18.69 6.70 2.15
C GLY A 112 -19.83 5.86 1.57
N SER A 113 -19.52 4.71 0.97
CA SER A 113 -20.57 3.83 0.43
C SER A 113 -21.46 3.22 1.52
N ILE A 114 -20.90 2.85 2.68
CA ILE A 114 -21.68 2.37 3.82
C ILE A 114 -22.68 3.43 4.29
N ILE A 115 -22.25 4.69 4.41
CA ILE A 115 -23.14 5.79 4.84
C ILE A 115 -24.30 5.97 3.85
N VAL A 116 -24.02 5.94 2.55
CA VAL A 116 -25.06 6.03 1.50
C VAL A 116 -26.02 4.85 1.59
N CYS A 117 -25.52 3.62 1.74
CA CYS A 117 -26.36 2.44 1.93
C CYS A 117 -27.24 2.56 3.19
N LEU A 118 -26.70 3.07 4.31
CA LEU A 118 -27.45 3.28 5.55
C LEU A 118 -28.54 4.34 5.39
N ALA A 119 -28.25 5.42 4.64
CA ALA A 119 -29.23 6.47 4.35
C ALA A 119 -30.38 5.94 3.47
N ILE A 120 -30.09 5.05 2.52
CA ILE A 120 -31.12 4.40 1.70
C ILE A 120 -31.92 3.41 2.55
N ALA A 121 -31.25 2.60 3.37
CA ALA A 121 -31.90 1.59 4.21
C ALA A 121 -32.79 2.20 5.31
N THR A 122 -32.50 3.41 5.76
CA THR A 122 -33.34 4.13 6.73
C THR A 122 -34.50 4.89 6.08
N GLY A 123 -34.59 4.89 4.75
CA GLY A 123 -35.75 5.38 4.01
C GLY A 123 -36.99 4.58 4.39
N ARG A 124 -37.87 5.17 5.20
CA ARG A 124 -39.18 4.60 5.49
C ARG A 124 -40.16 4.97 4.38
N GLU A 125 -40.92 3.99 3.91
CA GLU A 125 -42.10 4.25 3.11
C GLU A 125 -43.11 5.01 3.97
N LEU A 126 -43.51 6.20 3.52
CA LEU A 126 -44.55 6.99 4.16
C LEU A 126 -45.87 6.65 3.48
N HIS A 127 -46.74 5.95 4.19
CA HIS A 127 -48.10 5.73 3.72
C HIS A 127 -48.97 6.91 4.14
N VAL A 128 -49.58 7.58 3.16
CA VAL A 128 -50.59 8.60 3.41
C VAL A 128 -51.93 8.01 3.01
N THR A 129 -52.85 7.94 3.97
CA THR A 129 -54.22 7.49 3.73
C THR A 129 -55.16 8.67 3.76
N LEU A 130 -56.00 8.76 2.72
CA LEU A 130 -57.02 9.79 2.58
C LEU A 130 -58.37 9.13 2.87
N GLU A 131 -59.02 9.54 3.96
CA GLU A 131 -60.31 9.00 4.36
C GLU A 131 -61.36 10.12 4.32
N VAL A 132 -62.44 9.90 3.56
CA VAL A 132 -63.56 10.84 3.47
C VAL A 132 -64.58 10.45 4.52
N THR A 133 -64.81 11.32 5.51
CA THR A 133 -65.76 11.07 6.60
C THR A 133 -67.15 11.60 6.23
N ASP A 134 -68.22 10.98 6.76
CA ASP A 134 -69.65 11.29 6.50
C ASP A 134 -70.06 12.77 6.67
N ARG A 135 -69.21 13.61 7.27
CA ARG A 135 -69.42 15.04 7.50
C ARG A 135 -68.86 15.95 6.39
N ARG A 136 -68.51 15.43 5.21
CA ARG A 136 -67.82 16.16 4.12
C ARG A 136 -66.45 16.73 4.52
N THR A 137 -65.83 16.21 5.58
CA THR A 137 -64.44 16.53 5.93
C THR A 137 -63.52 15.44 5.38
N VAL A 138 -62.35 15.85 4.89
CA VAL A 138 -61.30 14.94 4.44
C VAL A 138 -60.28 14.85 5.57
N VAL A 139 -60.08 13.64 6.10
CA VAL A 139 -59.08 13.38 7.12
C VAL A 139 -57.86 12.81 6.43
N VAL A 140 -56.73 13.51 6.55
CA VAL A 140 -55.44 13.03 6.07
C VAL A 140 -54.73 12.34 7.23
N ARG A 141 -54.52 11.02 7.10
CA ARG A 141 -53.77 10.21 8.04
C ARG A 141 -52.38 9.95 7.48
N SER A 142 -51.35 10.42 8.18
CA SER A 142 -49.96 10.08 7.93
C SER A 142 -49.37 9.44 9.19
N ASP A 143 -48.28 8.69 9.05
CA ASP A 143 -47.53 8.16 10.19
C ASP A 143 -46.98 9.25 11.14
N ARG A 144 -46.96 10.51 10.69
CA ARG A 144 -46.51 11.67 11.48
C ARG A 144 -47.65 12.40 12.19
N GLY A 145 -48.90 12.06 11.91
CA GLY A 145 -50.05 12.72 12.52
C GLY A 145 -51.29 12.73 11.63
N THR A 146 -52.40 13.10 12.26
CA THR A 146 -53.71 13.29 11.64
C THR A 146 -54.00 14.77 11.50
N SER A 147 -54.48 15.19 10.33
CA SER A 147 -54.96 16.56 10.11
C SER A 147 -56.32 16.51 9.44
N GLU A 148 -57.29 17.19 10.05
CA GLU A 148 -58.63 17.34 9.49
C GLU A 148 -58.68 18.64 8.69
N VAL A 149 -58.98 18.55 7.40
CA VAL A 149 -58.99 19.70 6.50
C VAL A 149 -60.41 19.96 6.03
N GLN A 150 -60.84 21.22 6.08
CA GLN A 150 -62.12 21.62 5.53
C GLN A 150 -62.14 21.39 4.00
N PRO A 151 -63.28 20.96 3.43
CA PRO A 151 -63.36 20.55 2.03
C PRO A 151 -62.94 21.63 1.03
N ASN A 152 -63.16 22.91 1.36
CA ASN A 152 -62.79 24.03 0.50
C ASN A 152 -61.26 24.25 0.39
N TYR A 153 -60.48 23.69 1.33
CA TYR A 153 -59.02 23.80 1.36
C TYR A 153 -58.31 22.46 1.16
N ALA A 154 -59.06 21.36 0.96
CA ALA A 154 -58.51 20.01 0.89
C ALA A 154 -57.50 19.84 -0.25
N ILE A 155 -57.73 20.48 -1.40
CA ILE A 155 -56.83 20.41 -2.57
C ILE A 155 -55.51 21.13 -2.29
N ALA A 156 -55.58 22.33 -1.69
CA ALA A 156 -54.39 23.12 -1.35
C ALA A 156 -53.57 22.46 -0.23
N ALA A 157 -54.23 21.94 0.80
CA ALA A 157 -53.55 21.22 1.89
C ALA A 157 -52.93 19.90 1.41
N ALA A 158 -53.60 19.17 0.50
CA ALA A 158 -53.03 17.97 -0.10
C ALA A 158 -51.83 18.28 -1.00
N ALA A 159 -51.85 19.39 -1.74
CA ALA A 159 -50.72 19.85 -2.53
C ALA A 159 -49.53 20.25 -1.65
N ASP A 160 -49.76 21.02 -0.57
CA ASP A 160 -48.72 21.44 0.37
C ASP A 160 -48.12 20.24 1.13
N LEU A 161 -48.95 19.28 1.54
CA LEU A 161 -48.48 18.03 2.14
C LEU A 161 -47.69 17.17 1.13
N ALA A 162 -48.14 17.09 -0.12
CA ALA A 162 -47.43 16.40 -1.18
C ALA A 162 -46.07 17.04 -1.47
N ASP A 163 -45.99 18.37 -1.51
CA ASP A 163 -44.72 19.10 -1.66
C ASP A 163 -43.83 18.93 -0.43
N THR A 164 -44.39 18.88 0.78
CA THR A 164 -43.63 18.64 2.01
C THR A 164 -43.06 17.21 2.07
N VAL A 165 -43.81 16.21 1.58
CA VAL A 165 -43.35 14.82 1.48
C VAL A 165 -42.32 14.67 0.35
N LYS A 166 -42.55 15.32 -0.79
CA LYS A 166 -41.65 15.32 -1.95
C LYS A 166 -40.33 16.03 -1.68
N ASN A 167 -40.35 17.08 -0.85
CA ASN A 167 -39.17 17.82 -0.41
C ASN A 167 -38.55 17.27 0.89
N GLY A 168 -39.01 16.12 1.38
CA GLY A 168 -38.36 15.42 2.50
C GLY A 168 -36.87 15.20 2.21
N VAL A 169 -36.03 15.38 3.26
CA VAL A 169 -34.56 15.38 3.26
C VAL A 169 -33.97 15.23 1.85
N ASN A 170 -33.78 16.38 1.19
CA ASN A 170 -33.27 16.42 -0.16
C ASN A 170 -31.95 15.64 -0.20
N TYR A 171 -31.92 14.48 -0.86
CA TYR A 171 -30.69 13.71 -1.04
C TYR A 171 -29.59 14.57 -1.67
N GLY A 172 -29.97 15.60 -2.43
CA GLY A 172 -29.08 16.66 -2.91
C GLY A 172 -28.32 17.39 -1.79
N GLU A 173 -28.95 17.74 -0.67
CA GLU A 173 -28.29 18.40 0.46
C GLU A 173 -27.36 17.44 1.22
N ALA A 174 -27.76 16.18 1.38
CA ALA A 174 -26.91 15.15 1.99
C ALA A 174 -25.67 14.86 1.13
N ILE A 175 -25.84 14.79 -0.20
CA ILE A 175 -24.73 14.65 -1.16
C ILE A 175 -23.86 15.91 -1.14
N LEU A 176 -24.45 17.10 -1.10
CA LEU A 176 -23.71 18.37 -1.03
C LEU A 176 -22.87 18.46 0.25
N LEU A 177 -23.42 18.08 1.40
CA LEU A 177 -22.68 17.98 2.66
C LEU A 177 -21.55 16.96 2.59
N GLY A 178 -21.78 15.81 1.94
CA GLY A 178 -20.76 14.82 1.64
C GLY A 178 -19.60 15.41 0.82
N ILE A 179 -19.91 16.08 -0.29
CA ILE A 179 -18.93 16.73 -1.17
C ILE A 179 -18.18 17.86 -0.44
N CYS A 180 -18.90 18.71 0.31
CA CYS A 180 -18.30 19.78 1.11
C CYS A 180 -17.33 19.24 2.16
N SER A 181 -17.65 18.12 2.81
CA SER A 181 -16.75 17.45 3.76
C SER A 181 -15.47 16.94 3.08
N MET A 182 -15.60 16.42 1.86
CA MET A 182 -14.47 15.95 1.04
C MET A 182 -13.56 17.11 0.61
N ILE A 183 -14.14 18.23 0.17
CA ILE A 183 -13.40 19.43 -0.24
C ILE A 183 -12.69 20.06 0.96
N CYS A 184 -13.38 20.17 2.10
CA CYS A 184 -12.81 20.73 3.33
C CYS A 184 -11.66 19.87 3.87
N TRP A 185 -11.74 18.54 3.72
CA TRP A 185 -10.60 17.67 4.02
C TRP A 185 -9.44 17.92 3.06
N TRP A 186 -9.72 18.02 1.75
CA TRP A 186 -8.67 18.22 0.74
C TRP A 186 -7.89 19.52 0.96
N THR A 187 -8.57 20.60 1.37
CA THR A 187 -7.91 21.88 1.69
C THR A 187 -7.08 21.80 2.97
N VAL A 188 -7.57 21.13 4.03
CA VAL A 188 -6.82 20.96 5.29
C VAL A 188 -5.59 20.05 5.08
N ALA A 189 -5.73 18.95 4.34
CA ALA A 189 -4.63 18.05 4.03
C ALA A 189 -3.60 18.70 3.09
N GLY A 190 -4.04 19.51 2.12
CA GLY A 190 -3.18 20.26 1.22
C GLY A 190 -2.40 21.38 1.92
N ALA A 191 -3.02 22.08 2.87
CA ALA A 191 -2.38 23.14 3.63
C ALA A 191 -1.24 22.61 4.53
N GLY A 192 -1.40 21.41 5.11
CA GLY A 192 -0.33 20.74 5.87
C GLY A 192 0.84 20.24 5.02
N PHE A 193 0.68 20.16 3.69
CA PHE A 193 1.73 19.70 2.76
C PHE A 193 2.66 20.82 2.30
N LEU A 194 2.24 22.08 2.42
CA LEU A 194 3.00 23.27 2.01
C LEU A 194 3.72 23.97 3.17
N ALA A 195 3.47 23.56 4.42
CA ALA A 195 4.22 23.99 5.62
C ALA A 195 5.36 23.01 5.96
#